data_AF-A0A535UHJ8-F1
#
_entry.id   AF-A0A535UHJ8-F1
#
_cell.length_a   1.000
_cell.length_b   1.000
_cell.length_c   1.000
_cell.angle_alpha   90.00
_cell.angle_beta   90.00
_cell.angle_gamma   90.00
#
_symmetry.space_group_name_H-M   'P 1'
#
loop_
_entity.id
_entity.type
_entity.pdbx_description
1 polymer ?
#
loop_
_entity_poly.entity_id
_entity_poly.type
_entity_poly.pdbx_seq_one_letter_code
_entity_poly.pdbx_strand_id
1 'polypeptide(L)'
;MTRPTRPKGFKWRLIPLAPLVIGIVGWASGQLWLTWLALPLGLLAVYYVFWLETSLPSAAGPVAAVPAKAAENESSISACVGLAVGDWDEVAALVQAVAPLGEVLGEAGGLKVVRWQDPSGTRLVMETIGDDDPDLVPSFAADTRVRLSGVQMLNDDVAMATVLDDEGQALTSVAVLIEQRRLIPWDQPIDGVASIVALGTAVSIHESPCAFGESDASLFLGPKDAEQWRLHPDEPPAEYLKEGLTWPRRMAGESFGSYAVFLKPDQAGASALLSGTILAAERRTVIKTGQEILVVEVRTAGFDVTVCLEGAAHKEIPPVGGILSGSVLMVASLDNWQVRAGGGQGPAD
;
A
#
# COMPACT_ATOMS: atom_id res chain seq x y z
N MET A 1 23.63 -8.46 -25.60
CA MET A 1 23.98 -7.17 -26.25
C MET A 1 23.58 -6.06 -25.31
N THR A 2 24.56 -5.38 -24.73
CA THR A 2 24.41 -4.33 -23.71
C THR A 2 24.06 -2.99 -24.34
N ARG A 3 22.88 -2.44 -24.02
CA ARG A 3 22.48 -1.07 -24.40
C ARG A 3 22.87 -0.10 -23.28
N PRO A 4 23.35 1.13 -23.60
CA PRO A 4 23.89 2.05 -22.61
C PRO A 4 22.77 2.79 -21.87
N THR A 5 22.99 3.00 -20.58
CA THR A 5 22.17 3.84 -19.70
C THR A 5 22.21 5.30 -20.17
N ARG A 6 21.06 5.89 -20.49
CA ARG A 6 20.89 7.35 -20.67
C ARG A 6 21.24 8.08 -19.36
N PRO A 7 22.00 9.18 -19.38
CA PRO A 7 22.22 9.98 -18.19
C PRO A 7 20.91 10.64 -17.74
N LYS A 8 20.51 10.39 -16.50
CA LYS A 8 19.43 11.11 -15.82
C LYS A 8 19.78 12.61 -15.79
N GLY A 9 18.87 13.44 -16.26
CA GLY A 9 19.04 14.88 -16.35
C GLY A 9 19.44 15.50 -15.01
N PHE A 10 20.62 16.13 -15.01
CA PHE A 10 21.11 16.98 -13.95
C PHE A 10 20.16 18.21 -13.85
N LYS A 11 19.19 18.16 -12.93
CA LYS A 11 18.34 19.31 -12.63
C LYS A 11 19.22 20.40 -12.01
N TRP A 12 19.52 21.44 -12.78
CA TRP A 12 20.07 22.69 -12.27
C TRP A 12 19.12 23.25 -11.21
N ARG A 13 19.46 23.08 -9.93
CA ARG A 13 18.86 23.90 -8.87
C ARG A 13 19.37 25.31 -9.08
N LEU A 14 18.49 26.22 -9.51
CA LEU A 14 18.79 27.66 -9.53
C LEU A 14 19.19 28.08 -8.11
N ILE A 15 20.49 28.27 -7.90
CA ILE A 15 20.99 29.08 -6.80
C ILE A 15 20.42 30.49 -7.01
N PRO A 16 19.85 31.17 -6.00
CA PRO A 16 19.36 32.52 -6.17
C PRO A 16 20.56 33.44 -6.45
N LEU A 17 20.79 33.76 -7.73
CA LEU A 17 21.88 34.62 -8.19
C LEU A 17 21.58 36.11 -8.01
N ALA A 18 20.36 36.47 -7.57
CA ALA A 18 19.93 37.85 -7.34
C ALA A 18 20.87 38.69 -6.44
N PRO A 19 21.36 38.21 -5.27
CA PRO A 19 22.29 39.01 -4.45
C PRO A 19 23.66 39.23 -5.12
N LEU A 20 24.08 38.32 -6.00
CA LEU A 20 25.35 38.40 -6.72
C LEU A 20 25.28 39.43 -7.87
N VAL A 21 24.13 39.51 -8.55
CA VAL A 21 23.85 40.53 -9.57
C VAL A 21 23.75 41.93 -8.96
N ILE A 22 23.10 42.09 -7.80
CA ILE A 22 22.99 43.39 -7.10
C ILE A 22 24.36 43.89 -6.62
N GLY A 23 25.22 43.00 -6.13
CA GLY A 23 26.59 43.36 -5.73
C GLY A 23 27.48 43.81 -6.90
N ILE A 24 27.39 43.14 -8.05
CA ILE A 24 28.19 43.49 -9.24
C ILE A 24 27.72 44.82 -9.86
N VAL A 25 26.41 45.05 -9.94
CA VAL A 25 25.85 46.30 -10.47
C VAL A 25 26.16 47.50 -9.55
N GLY A 26 26.10 47.32 -8.23
CA GLY A 26 26.44 48.36 -7.26
C GLY A 26 27.93 48.75 -7.24
N TRP A 27 28.84 47.81 -7.52
CA TRP A 27 30.27 48.08 -7.64
C TRP A 27 30.61 48.84 -8.94
N ALA A 28 29.96 48.48 -10.05
CA ALA A 28 30.16 49.15 -11.34
C ALA A 28 29.58 50.58 -11.39
N SER A 29 28.54 50.89 -10.59
CA SER A 29 27.91 52.22 -10.55
C SER A 29 28.49 53.19 -9.51
N GLY A 30 29.51 52.77 -8.75
CA GLY A 30 30.11 53.58 -7.67
C GLY A 30 29.22 53.77 -6.44
N GLN A 31 28.09 53.06 -6.36
CA GLN A 31 27.14 53.13 -5.26
C GLN A 31 27.44 52.05 -4.22
N LEU A 32 28.50 52.30 -3.44
CA LEU A 32 28.98 51.40 -2.38
C LEU A 32 27.88 51.00 -1.38
N TRP A 33 26.86 51.82 -1.13
CA TRP A 33 25.77 51.49 -0.20
C TRP A 33 24.92 50.28 -0.64
N LEU A 34 24.82 49.96 -1.94
CA LEU A 34 24.14 48.76 -2.43
C LEU A 34 24.92 47.48 -2.13
N THR A 35 26.26 47.56 -2.06
CA THR A 35 27.10 46.41 -1.64
C THR A 35 26.94 46.08 -0.15
N TRP A 36 26.65 47.10 0.67
CA TRP A 36 26.36 46.91 2.10
C TRP A 36 25.00 46.28 2.37
N LEU A 37 24.03 46.38 1.45
CA LEU A 37 22.75 45.67 1.53
C LEU A 37 22.83 44.22 1.04
N ALA A 38 23.72 43.92 0.10
CA ALA A 38 23.89 42.56 -0.44
C ALA A 38 24.51 41.59 0.56
N LEU A 39 25.39 42.06 1.45
CA LEU A 39 26.03 41.25 2.50
C LEU A 39 25.05 40.63 3.52
N PRO A 40 24.16 41.39 4.17
CA PRO A 40 23.19 40.82 5.11
C PRO A 40 22.15 39.93 4.41
N LEU A 41 21.77 40.23 3.16
CA LEU A 41 20.87 39.37 2.37
C LEU A 41 21.54 38.05 1.95
N GLY A 42 22.83 38.09 1.62
CA GLY A 42 23.63 36.88 1.35
C GLY A 42 23.78 36.02 2.59
N LEU A 43 24.04 36.63 3.76
CA LEU A 43 24.10 35.93 5.04
C LEU A 43 22.74 35.36 5.46
N LEU A 44 21.63 36.08 5.23
CA LEU A 44 20.28 35.58 5.44
C LEU A 44 19.94 34.41 4.51
N ALA A 45 20.38 34.45 3.24
CA ALA A 45 20.17 33.35 2.31
C ALA A 45 21.00 32.11 2.69
N VAL A 46 22.25 32.28 3.11
CA VAL A 46 23.10 31.18 3.62
C VAL A 46 22.53 30.62 4.93
N TYR A 47 22.09 31.48 5.85
CA TYR A 47 21.43 31.06 7.08
C TYR A 47 20.11 30.34 6.80
N TYR A 48 19.32 30.80 5.84
CA TYR A 48 18.06 30.17 5.43
C TYR A 48 18.29 28.80 4.77
N VAL A 49 19.30 28.66 3.91
CA VAL A 49 19.69 27.37 3.32
C VAL A 49 20.20 26.41 4.38
N PHE A 50 21.06 26.88 5.31
CA PHE A 50 21.59 26.08 6.40
C PHE A 50 20.49 25.68 7.40
N TRP A 51 19.54 26.58 7.67
CA TRP A 51 18.35 26.31 8.47
C TRP A 51 17.43 25.30 7.77
N LEU A 52 17.25 25.37 6.44
CA LEU A 52 16.52 24.34 5.68
C LEU A 52 17.23 22.99 5.71
N GLU A 53 18.56 22.94 5.64
CA GLU A 53 19.32 21.67 5.73
C GLU A 53 19.32 21.07 7.15
N THR A 54 19.27 21.90 8.19
CA THR A 54 19.27 21.46 9.60
C THR A 54 17.88 21.27 10.21
N SER A 55 16.85 21.90 9.62
CA SER A 55 15.44 21.80 10.05
C SER A 55 14.61 20.84 9.20
N LEU A 56 15.21 20.25 8.15
CA LEU A 56 14.67 19.03 7.60
C LEU A 56 14.84 17.94 8.66
N PRO A 57 13.76 17.38 9.23
CA PRO A 57 13.91 16.14 9.96
C PRO A 57 14.62 15.17 9.03
N SER A 58 15.72 14.59 9.50
CA SER A 58 16.35 13.42 8.88
C SER A 58 15.21 12.52 8.45
N ALA A 59 15.19 12.20 7.14
CA ALA A 59 14.17 11.35 6.52
C ALA A 59 13.76 10.30 7.54
N ALA A 60 12.47 10.33 7.90
CA ALA A 60 11.90 9.39 8.85
C ALA A 60 12.50 8.02 8.55
N GLY A 61 13.32 7.52 9.49
CA GLY A 61 13.75 6.14 9.46
C GLY A 61 12.51 5.26 9.39
N PRO A 62 12.62 4.02 8.90
CA PRO A 62 11.48 3.13 8.77
C PRO A 62 10.73 3.09 10.12
N VAL A 63 9.53 3.66 10.14
CA VAL A 63 8.63 3.56 11.28
C VAL A 63 8.01 2.18 11.19
N ALA A 64 8.07 1.48 12.32
CA ALA A 64 7.85 0.05 12.51
C ALA A 64 8.95 -0.83 11.89
N ALA A 65 9.94 -1.16 12.74
CA ALA A 65 10.68 -2.39 12.56
C ALA A 65 9.66 -3.53 12.56
N VAL A 66 9.46 -4.17 11.40
CA VAL A 66 9.04 -5.56 11.36
C VAL A 66 9.94 -6.30 12.35
N PRO A 67 9.41 -7.03 13.34
CA PRO A 67 10.28 -7.81 14.22
C PRO A 67 11.13 -8.70 13.31
N ALA A 68 12.45 -8.63 13.48
CA ALA A 68 13.47 -9.26 12.63
C ALA A 68 13.46 -10.80 12.64
N LYS A 69 12.32 -11.42 12.98
CA LYS A 69 12.09 -12.85 13.12
C LYS A 69 10.81 -13.31 12.39
N ALA A 70 10.42 -12.63 11.30
CA ALA A 70 9.29 -13.01 10.45
C ALA A 70 9.70 -13.50 9.04
N ALA A 71 11.00 -13.50 8.70
CA ALA A 71 11.48 -13.80 7.35
C ALA A 71 11.33 -15.27 6.90
N GLU A 72 10.84 -16.18 7.76
CA GLU A 72 10.69 -17.60 7.39
C GLU A 72 9.34 -17.95 6.75
N ASN A 73 8.33 -17.06 6.78
CA ASN A 73 6.98 -17.34 6.25
C ASN A 73 6.39 -16.18 5.41
N GLU A 74 7.21 -15.45 4.66
CA GLU A 74 6.68 -14.45 3.72
C GLU A 74 6.12 -15.12 2.46
N SER A 75 4.80 -15.07 2.30
CA SER A 75 4.11 -15.56 1.10
C SER A 75 4.15 -14.49 0.01
N SER A 76 4.38 -14.89 -1.24
CA SER A 76 4.21 -13.97 -2.37
C SER A 76 2.73 -13.68 -2.62
N ILE A 77 2.43 -12.49 -3.14
CA ILE A 77 1.04 -12.07 -3.44
C ILE A 77 0.34 -13.07 -4.37
N SER A 78 1.06 -13.59 -5.37
CA SER A 78 0.53 -14.62 -6.29
C SER A 78 0.31 -15.96 -5.58
N ALA A 79 1.14 -16.34 -4.61
CA ALA A 79 0.96 -17.56 -3.83
C ALA A 79 -0.31 -17.52 -2.96
N CYS A 80 -0.65 -16.35 -2.41
CA CYS A 80 -1.87 -16.15 -1.63
C CYS A 80 -3.16 -16.46 -2.41
N VAL A 81 -3.12 -16.37 -3.75
CA VAL A 81 -4.24 -16.71 -4.64
C VAL A 81 -3.97 -17.95 -5.50
N GLY A 82 -2.94 -18.72 -5.17
CA GLY A 82 -2.62 -20.00 -5.82
C GLY A 82 -2.11 -19.86 -7.26
N LEU A 83 -1.45 -18.74 -7.56
CA LEU A 83 -0.83 -18.42 -8.85
C LEU A 83 0.69 -18.32 -8.73
N ALA A 84 1.30 -18.93 -7.71
CA ALA A 84 2.75 -18.94 -7.61
C ALA A 84 3.37 -19.65 -8.80
N VAL A 85 4.37 -19.05 -9.43
CA VAL A 85 5.12 -19.61 -10.55
C VAL A 85 6.61 -19.40 -10.30
N GLY A 86 7.44 -20.28 -10.84
CA GLY A 86 8.87 -20.32 -10.57
C GLY A 86 9.66 -19.22 -11.27
N ASP A 87 9.23 -18.81 -12.47
CA ASP A 87 9.92 -17.83 -13.29
C ASP A 87 8.99 -17.07 -14.26
N TRP A 88 9.58 -16.14 -15.02
CA TRP A 88 8.86 -15.31 -15.99
C TRP A 88 8.33 -16.07 -17.20
N ASP A 89 8.94 -17.19 -17.59
CA ASP A 89 8.44 -18.01 -18.70
C ASP A 89 7.14 -18.72 -18.27
N GLU A 90 7.08 -19.17 -17.02
CA GLU A 90 5.85 -19.70 -16.41
C GLU A 90 4.77 -18.63 -16.23
N VAL A 91 5.14 -17.38 -15.86
CA VAL A 91 4.20 -16.24 -15.86
C VAL A 91 3.62 -16.03 -17.26
N ALA A 92 4.47 -15.95 -18.28
CA ALA A 92 4.04 -15.73 -19.66
C ALA A 92 3.12 -16.86 -20.15
N ALA A 93 3.45 -18.12 -19.82
CA ALA A 93 2.62 -19.28 -20.15
C ALA A 93 1.26 -19.23 -19.44
N LEU A 94 1.22 -18.82 -18.17
CA LEU A 94 -0.03 -18.63 -17.43
C LEU A 94 -0.89 -17.56 -18.11
N VAL A 95 -0.34 -16.38 -18.36
CA VAL A 95 -1.02 -15.25 -19.01
C VAL A 95 -1.55 -15.65 -20.38
N GLN A 96 -0.73 -16.26 -21.23
CA GLN A 96 -1.13 -16.72 -22.56
C GLN A 96 -2.31 -17.69 -22.48
N ALA A 97 -2.36 -18.53 -21.44
CA ALA A 97 -3.38 -19.55 -21.29
C ALA A 97 -4.68 -19.02 -20.65
N VAL A 98 -4.65 -17.94 -19.88
CA VAL A 98 -5.84 -17.40 -19.18
C VAL A 98 -6.41 -16.14 -19.80
N ALA A 99 -5.60 -15.31 -20.47
CA ALA A 99 -6.05 -14.07 -21.09
C ALA A 99 -7.21 -14.28 -22.09
N PRO A 100 -7.22 -15.30 -22.97
CA PRO A 100 -8.34 -15.55 -23.88
C PRO A 100 -9.65 -15.98 -23.19
N LEU A 101 -9.56 -16.40 -21.92
CA LEU A 101 -10.69 -16.85 -21.11
C LEU A 101 -11.23 -15.74 -20.20
N GLY A 102 -10.57 -14.58 -20.17
CA GLY A 102 -10.93 -13.46 -19.31
C GLY A 102 -12.06 -12.60 -19.85
N GLU A 103 -12.74 -11.92 -18.93
CA GLU A 103 -13.72 -10.88 -19.22
C GLU A 103 -12.99 -9.54 -19.43
N VAL A 104 -13.39 -8.78 -20.45
CA VAL A 104 -12.90 -7.40 -20.64
C VAL A 104 -13.64 -6.47 -19.70
N LEU A 105 -12.94 -5.84 -18.75
CA LEU A 105 -13.52 -4.87 -17.82
C LEU A 105 -13.68 -3.48 -18.44
N GLY A 106 -12.78 -3.13 -19.36
CA GLY A 106 -12.84 -1.88 -20.10
C GLY A 106 -11.64 -1.66 -21.01
N GLU A 107 -11.82 -0.71 -21.93
CA GLU A 107 -10.79 -0.28 -22.89
C GLU A 107 -10.79 1.25 -22.97
N ALA A 108 -9.61 1.87 -22.93
CA ALA A 108 -9.47 3.33 -23.00
C ALA A 108 -8.09 3.73 -23.54
N GLY A 109 -8.01 4.55 -24.59
CA GLY A 109 -6.73 5.11 -25.05
C GLY A 109 -5.64 4.07 -25.39
N GLY A 110 -6.01 2.89 -25.88
CA GLY A 110 -5.08 1.79 -26.18
C GLY A 110 -4.77 0.88 -24.98
N LEU A 111 -5.26 1.21 -23.78
CA LEU A 111 -5.31 0.30 -22.64
C LEU A 111 -6.47 -0.69 -22.82
N LYS A 112 -6.21 -1.95 -22.46
CA LYS A 112 -7.22 -2.99 -22.28
C LYS A 112 -7.02 -3.64 -20.91
N VAL A 113 -8.09 -3.74 -20.13
CA VAL A 113 -8.10 -4.43 -18.84
C VAL A 113 -8.94 -5.69 -18.95
N VAL A 114 -8.30 -6.83 -18.71
CA VAL A 114 -8.91 -8.16 -18.75
C VAL A 114 -8.82 -8.80 -17.38
N ARG A 115 -9.92 -9.34 -16.89
CA ARG A 115 -9.96 -10.14 -15.67
C ARG A 115 -10.29 -11.58 -15.99
N TRP A 116 -9.36 -12.46 -15.67
CA TRP A 116 -9.64 -13.89 -15.62
C TRP A 116 -10.04 -14.28 -14.19
N GLN A 117 -10.99 -15.21 -14.07
CA GLN A 117 -11.43 -15.77 -12.80
C GLN A 117 -11.52 -17.29 -12.89
N ASP A 118 -10.90 -17.98 -11.94
CA ASP A 118 -11.04 -19.42 -11.71
C ASP A 118 -12.31 -19.72 -10.90
N PRO A 119 -12.94 -20.90 -11.06
CA PRO A 119 -14.04 -21.33 -10.19
C PRO A 119 -13.69 -21.36 -8.70
N SER A 120 -12.41 -21.45 -8.32
CA SER A 120 -11.96 -21.30 -6.93
C SER A 120 -12.20 -19.90 -6.36
N GLY A 121 -12.47 -18.89 -7.20
CA GLY A 121 -12.52 -17.47 -6.84
C GLY A 121 -11.22 -16.73 -7.12
N THR A 122 -10.11 -17.41 -7.39
CA THR A 122 -8.84 -16.79 -7.80
C THR A 122 -9.04 -15.91 -9.02
N ARG A 123 -8.44 -14.72 -9.01
CA ARG A 123 -8.46 -13.79 -10.14
C ARG A 123 -7.06 -13.35 -10.53
N LEU A 124 -6.89 -13.10 -11.82
CA LEU A 124 -5.75 -12.38 -12.36
C LEU A 124 -6.27 -11.26 -13.25
N VAL A 125 -5.95 -10.02 -12.90
CA VAL A 125 -6.19 -8.87 -13.75
C VAL A 125 -4.94 -8.62 -14.59
N MET A 126 -5.13 -8.43 -15.88
CA MET A 126 -4.11 -8.16 -16.88
C MET A 126 -4.43 -6.82 -17.52
N GLU A 127 -3.51 -5.87 -17.39
CA GLU A 127 -3.60 -4.54 -17.97
C GLU A 127 -2.59 -4.41 -19.11
N THR A 128 -3.06 -4.28 -20.35
CA THR A 128 -2.20 -4.21 -21.54
C THR A 128 -2.31 -2.83 -22.16
N ILE A 129 -1.19 -2.17 -22.44
CA ILE A 129 -1.13 -0.92 -23.19
C ILE A 129 -0.44 -1.19 -24.53
N GLY A 130 -1.16 -1.04 -25.64
CA GLY A 130 -0.61 -1.32 -26.96
C GLY A 130 -0.13 -2.77 -27.09
N ASP A 131 1.14 -2.95 -27.45
CA ASP A 131 1.80 -4.25 -27.63
C ASP A 131 2.77 -4.60 -26.47
N ASP A 132 2.73 -3.87 -25.35
CA ASP A 132 3.59 -4.13 -24.19
C ASP A 132 3.14 -5.36 -23.39
N ASP A 133 4.07 -5.93 -22.61
CA ASP A 133 3.76 -7.01 -21.67
C ASP A 133 2.72 -6.51 -20.64
N PRO A 134 1.72 -7.35 -20.28
CA PRO A 134 0.67 -6.91 -19.39
C PRO A 134 1.17 -6.72 -17.96
N ASP A 135 0.73 -5.63 -17.32
CA ASP A 135 0.84 -5.49 -15.87
C ASP A 135 -0.19 -6.39 -15.18
N LEU A 136 0.24 -7.08 -14.12
CA LEU A 136 -0.53 -8.14 -13.48
C LEU A 136 -0.94 -7.75 -12.06
N VAL A 137 -2.22 -7.98 -11.72
CA VAL A 137 -2.74 -7.85 -10.36
C VAL A 137 -3.42 -9.14 -9.95
N PRO A 138 -2.79 -9.96 -9.08
CA PRO A 138 -3.46 -11.08 -8.43
C PRO A 138 -4.57 -10.57 -7.51
N SER A 139 -5.73 -11.22 -7.55
CA SER A 139 -6.92 -10.84 -6.77
C SER A 139 -7.77 -12.07 -6.43
N PHE A 140 -8.87 -11.87 -5.71
CA PHE A 140 -9.83 -12.90 -5.36
C PHE A 140 -11.27 -12.37 -5.44
N ALA A 141 -12.18 -13.23 -5.86
CA ALA A 141 -13.61 -12.98 -5.89
C ALA A 141 -14.21 -13.08 -4.48
N ALA A 142 -13.94 -12.06 -3.65
CA ALA A 142 -14.53 -11.95 -2.32
C ALA A 142 -16.04 -11.69 -2.40
N ASP A 143 -16.80 -12.36 -1.53
CA ASP A 143 -18.25 -12.14 -1.38
C ASP A 143 -18.54 -10.87 -0.57
N THR A 144 -17.66 -10.55 0.38
CA THR A 144 -17.80 -9.39 1.26
C THR A 144 -17.79 -8.08 0.46
N ARG A 145 -18.85 -7.28 0.62
CA ARG A 145 -19.06 -6.01 -0.06
C ARG A 145 -19.01 -4.85 0.92
N VAL A 146 -18.32 -3.78 0.52
CA VAL A 146 -18.25 -2.52 1.28
C VAL A 146 -18.62 -1.34 0.39
N ARG A 147 -19.11 -0.27 1.02
CA ARG A 147 -19.32 1.01 0.35
C ARG A 147 -18.04 1.83 0.44
N LEU A 148 -17.51 2.22 -0.70
CA LEU A 148 -16.36 3.11 -0.81
C LEU A 148 -16.81 4.49 -1.25
N SER A 149 -16.26 5.51 -0.58
CA SER A 149 -16.40 6.90 -0.99
C SER A 149 -15.05 7.55 -1.23
N GLY A 150 -15.02 8.46 -2.20
CA GLY A 150 -13.85 9.26 -2.54
C GLY A 150 -12.69 8.42 -3.07
N VAL A 151 -12.99 7.36 -3.81
CA VAL A 151 -11.98 6.52 -4.47
C VAL A 151 -11.17 7.39 -5.43
N GLN A 152 -9.90 7.58 -5.11
CA GLN A 152 -9.00 8.49 -5.82
C GLN A 152 -7.64 7.80 -5.98
N MET A 153 -7.09 7.81 -7.19
CA MET A 153 -5.73 7.33 -7.45
C MET A 153 -4.72 8.24 -6.73
N LEU A 154 -3.82 7.65 -5.93
CA LEU A 154 -2.68 8.33 -5.31
C LEU A 154 -1.45 8.26 -6.23
N ASN A 155 -1.29 7.14 -6.93
CA ASN A 155 -0.28 6.90 -7.94
C ASN A 155 -0.83 5.89 -8.97
N ASP A 156 0.01 5.39 -9.87
CA ASP A 156 -0.41 4.53 -10.98
C ASP A 156 -1.00 3.18 -10.52
N ASP A 157 -0.72 2.77 -9.28
CA ASP A 157 -1.12 1.48 -8.73
C ASP A 157 -2.18 1.56 -7.64
N VAL A 158 -2.06 2.55 -6.76
CA VAL A 158 -2.77 2.60 -5.47
C VAL A 158 -3.83 3.68 -5.48
N ALA A 159 -5.04 3.30 -5.13
CA ALA A 159 -6.13 4.21 -4.80
C ALA A 159 -6.32 4.32 -3.29
N MET A 160 -6.81 5.47 -2.84
CA MET A 160 -7.30 5.67 -1.48
C MET A 160 -8.82 5.83 -1.51
N ALA A 161 -9.49 5.28 -0.49
CA ALA A 161 -10.93 5.42 -0.32
C ALA A 161 -11.32 5.39 1.16
N THR A 162 -12.52 5.86 1.46
CA THR A 162 -13.14 5.71 2.79
C THR A 162 -14.20 4.62 2.75
N VAL A 163 -14.11 3.67 3.68
CA VAL A 163 -15.13 2.64 3.90
C VAL A 163 -16.25 3.26 4.72
N LEU A 164 -17.49 3.09 4.26
CA LEU A 164 -18.69 3.59 4.90
C LEU A 164 -19.57 2.46 5.44
N ASP A 165 -20.32 2.74 6.51
CA ASP A 165 -21.42 1.88 6.97
C ASP A 165 -22.70 2.05 6.13
N ASP A 166 -23.76 1.37 6.55
CA ASP A 166 -25.07 1.41 5.91
C ASP A 166 -25.72 2.81 6.03
N GLU A 167 -25.43 3.53 7.11
CA GLU A 167 -25.85 4.91 7.36
C GLU A 167 -24.99 5.95 6.63
N GLY A 168 -23.89 5.54 5.99
CA GLY A 168 -22.96 6.40 5.27
C GLY A 168 -21.94 7.13 6.17
N GLN A 169 -21.77 6.70 7.43
CA GLN A 169 -20.70 7.18 8.30
C GLN A 169 -19.37 6.53 7.92
N ALA A 170 -18.29 7.31 8.05
CA ALA A 170 -16.94 6.83 7.81
C ALA A 170 -16.51 5.85 8.92
N LEU A 171 -16.15 4.63 8.52
CA LEU A 171 -15.63 3.60 9.41
C LEU A 171 -14.10 3.64 9.45
N THR A 172 -13.46 3.65 8.27
CA THR A 172 -12.00 3.69 8.15
C THR A 172 -11.56 4.12 6.75
N SER A 173 -10.27 4.42 6.58
CA SER A 173 -9.67 4.68 5.26
C SER A 173 -8.81 3.50 4.82
N VAL A 174 -8.93 3.15 3.54
CA VAL A 174 -8.20 2.05 2.91
C VAL A 174 -7.34 2.57 1.77
N ALA A 175 -6.17 1.97 1.60
CA ALA A 175 -5.37 2.10 0.39
C ALA A 175 -5.31 0.74 -0.28
N VAL A 176 -5.69 0.68 -1.55
CA VAL A 176 -5.98 -0.56 -2.28
C VAL A 176 -5.41 -0.50 -3.68
N LEU A 177 -5.00 -1.65 -4.21
CA LEU A 177 -4.94 -1.83 -5.66
C LEU A 177 -6.36 -2.03 -6.16
N ILE A 178 -6.83 -1.25 -7.13
CA ILE A 178 -8.15 -1.48 -7.72
C ILE A 178 -7.99 -2.30 -9.00
N GLU A 179 -8.79 -3.36 -9.16
CA GLU A 179 -8.78 -4.20 -10.39
C GLU A 179 -8.98 -3.35 -11.66
N GLN A 180 -9.72 -2.25 -11.56
CA GLN A 180 -9.98 -1.30 -12.66
C GLN A 180 -9.07 -0.05 -12.61
N ARG A 181 -7.98 -0.03 -11.84
CA ARG A 181 -7.19 1.18 -11.51
C ARG A 181 -6.84 2.06 -12.71
N ARG A 182 -6.44 1.50 -13.85
CA ARG A 182 -6.07 2.29 -15.05
C ARG A 182 -7.27 2.81 -15.85
N LEU A 183 -8.48 2.41 -15.46
CA LEU A 183 -9.77 2.88 -16.00
C LEU A 183 -10.43 3.91 -15.07
N ILE A 184 -9.84 4.20 -13.91
CA ILE A 184 -10.37 5.20 -12.97
C ILE A 184 -9.88 6.59 -13.39
N PRO A 185 -10.78 7.59 -13.46
CA PRO A 185 -10.38 8.97 -13.74
C PRO A 185 -9.48 9.52 -12.63
N TRP A 186 -8.41 10.19 -13.02
CA TRP A 186 -7.47 10.81 -12.08
C TRP A 186 -7.95 12.17 -11.57
N ASP A 187 -8.81 12.84 -12.34
CA ASP A 187 -9.25 14.20 -12.09
C ASP A 187 -10.47 14.29 -11.17
N GLN A 188 -11.14 13.16 -10.88
CA GLN A 188 -12.33 13.15 -10.04
C GLN A 188 -12.41 11.88 -9.16
N PRO A 189 -12.62 12.04 -7.84
CA PRO A 189 -12.95 10.91 -6.97
C PRO A 189 -14.27 10.26 -7.37
N ILE A 190 -14.35 8.95 -7.24
CA ILE A 190 -15.58 8.18 -7.50
C ILE A 190 -16.07 7.47 -6.23
N ASP A 191 -17.37 7.24 -6.14
CA ASP A 191 -17.99 6.43 -5.09
C ASP A 191 -18.47 5.11 -5.71
N GLY A 192 -18.52 4.04 -4.92
CA GLY A 192 -18.99 2.76 -5.42
C GLY A 192 -19.08 1.67 -4.35
N VAL A 193 -19.78 0.59 -4.67
CA VAL A 193 -19.69 -0.65 -3.89
C VAL A 193 -18.50 -1.44 -4.41
N ALA A 194 -17.71 -2.03 -3.52
CA ALA A 194 -16.55 -2.82 -3.88
C ALA A 194 -16.52 -4.13 -3.10
N SER A 195 -15.97 -5.16 -3.73
CA SER A 195 -15.39 -6.28 -2.98
C SER A 195 -13.97 -5.93 -2.58
N ILE A 196 -13.58 -6.23 -1.34
CA ILE A 196 -12.21 -6.04 -0.83
C ILE A 196 -11.67 -7.39 -0.39
N VAL A 197 -10.44 -7.68 -0.83
CA VAL A 197 -9.65 -8.83 -0.39
C VAL A 197 -8.32 -8.35 0.19
N ALA A 198 -7.88 -9.03 1.23
CA ALA A 198 -6.56 -8.93 1.81
C ALA A 198 -5.72 -10.15 1.43
N LEU A 199 -4.55 -9.96 0.82
CA LEU A 199 -3.61 -11.03 0.47
C LEU A 199 -2.54 -11.10 1.56
N GLY A 200 -2.56 -12.17 2.37
CA GLY A 200 -1.74 -12.28 3.57
C GLY A 200 -0.29 -12.60 3.25
N THR A 201 0.56 -11.58 3.23
CA THR A 201 1.98 -11.73 2.88
C THR A 201 2.83 -12.16 4.07
N ALA A 202 2.46 -11.75 5.28
CA ALA A 202 3.12 -12.17 6.52
C ALA A 202 2.09 -12.18 7.64
N VAL A 203 1.42 -13.32 7.82
CA VAL A 203 0.34 -13.47 8.80
C VAL A 203 0.60 -14.58 9.80
N SER A 204 0.03 -14.41 10.98
CA SER A 204 0.00 -15.37 12.07
C SER A 204 -1.44 -15.62 12.50
N ILE A 205 -1.71 -16.84 12.95
CA ILE A 205 -3.02 -17.30 13.40
C ILE A 205 -2.90 -17.67 14.88
N HIS A 206 -3.81 -17.18 15.69
CA HIS A 206 -3.88 -17.41 17.13
C HIS A 206 -5.19 -18.08 17.48
N GLU A 207 -5.15 -19.08 18.35
CA GLU A 207 -6.34 -19.89 18.71
C GLU A 207 -7.45 -19.09 19.40
N SER A 208 -7.10 -17.98 20.05
CA SER A 208 -8.06 -17.13 20.77
C SER A 208 -7.57 -15.69 20.89
N PRO A 209 -8.47 -14.73 21.22
CA PRO A 209 -8.09 -13.36 21.51
C PRO A 209 -7.09 -13.22 22.67
N CYS A 210 -7.18 -14.09 23.69
CA CYS A 210 -6.23 -14.11 24.80
C CYS A 210 -4.83 -14.52 24.32
N ALA A 211 -4.74 -15.59 23.53
CA ALA A 211 -3.47 -16.06 22.97
C ALA A 211 -2.81 -14.98 22.08
N PHE A 212 -3.60 -14.23 21.31
CA PHE A 212 -3.11 -13.08 20.56
C PHE A 212 -2.59 -11.97 21.49
N GLY A 213 -3.38 -11.58 22.49
CA GLY A 213 -3.03 -10.52 23.45
C GLY A 213 -1.76 -10.81 24.27
N GLU A 214 -1.41 -12.07 24.47
CA GLU A 214 -0.17 -12.48 25.13
C GLU A 214 1.04 -12.56 24.18
N SER A 215 0.79 -12.75 22.87
CA SER A 215 1.84 -12.94 21.86
C SER A 215 2.56 -11.64 21.46
N ASP A 216 3.77 -11.76 20.90
CA ASP A 216 4.50 -10.63 20.33
C ASP A 216 3.82 -10.02 19.10
N ALA A 217 2.94 -10.78 18.41
CA ALA A 217 2.19 -10.30 17.26
C ALA A 217 1.20 -9.19 17.61
N SER A 218 0.77 -9.10 18.87
CA SER A 218 -0.09 -8.00 19.32
C SER A 218 0.70 -6.75 19.72
N LEU A 219 2.03 -6.75 19.76
CA LEU A 219 2.80 -5.56 20.15
C LEU A 219 2.61 -4.42 19.14
N PHE A 220 2.26 -3.24 19.64
CA PHE A 220 2.07 -2.04 18.82
C PHE A 220 3.00 -0.92 19.31
N LEU A 221 4.29 -1.08 19.01
CA LEU A 221 5.36 -0.25 19.54
C LEU A 221 6.06 0.52 18.43
N GLY A 222 6.33 1.81 18.67
CA GLY A 222 7.26 2.57 17.83
C GLY A 222 8.69 2.05 17.99
N PRO A 223 9.63 2.40 17.09
CA PRO A 223 10.99 1.83 17.10
C PRO A 223 11.72 1.95 18.45
N LYS A 224 11.59 3.10 19.13
CA LYS A 224 12.19 3.34 20.46
C LYS A 224 11.59 2.42 21.53
N ASP A 225 10.28 2.29 21.54
CA ASP A 225 9.57 1.47 22.52
C ASP A 225 9.79 -0.02 22.27
N ALA A 226 9.89 -0.43 21.00
CA ALA A 226 10.23 -1.80 20.62
C ALA A 226 11.61 -2.22 21.13
N GLU A 227 12.61 -1.34 21.02
CA GLU A 227 13.95 -1.58 21.54
C GLU A 227 13.97 -1.61 23.08
N GLN A 228 13.24 -0.69 23.73
CA GLN A 228 13.06 -0.72 25.19
C GLN A 228 12.41 -2.03 25.64
N TRP A 229 11.32 -2.47 25.00
CA TRP A 229 10.65 -3.72 25.32
C TRP A 229 11.58 -4.93 25.16
N ARG A 230 12.38 -4.93 24.09
CA ARG A 230 13.36 -5.99 23.81
C ARG A 230 14.45 -6.09 24.88
N LEU A 231 14.91 -4.96 25.41
CA LEU A 231 15.99 -4.89 26.40
C LEU A 231 15.49 -4.99 27.85
N HIS A 232 14.33 -4.39 28.13
CA HIS A 232 13.78 -4.17 29.46
C HIS A 232 12.24 -4.31 29.44
N PRO A 233 11.71 -5.53 29.29
CA PRO A 233 10.27 -5.75 29.16
C PRO A 233 9.48 -5.31 30.40
N ASP A 234 10.06 -5.47 31.59
CA ASP A 234 9.40 -5.13 32.87
C ASP A 234 9.51 -3.64 33.24
N GLU A 235 10.23 -2.83 32.46
CA GLU A 235 10.49 -1.41 32.76
C GLU A 235 9.73 -0.49 31.78
N PRO A 236 8.51 -0.05 32.14
CA PRO A 236 7.76 0.89 31.32
C PRO A 236 8.48 2.25 31.23
N PRO A 237 8.49 2.90 30.05
CA PRO A 237 8.94 4.28 29.93
C PRO A 237 8.16 5.21 30.86
N ALA A 238 8.81 6.24 31.40
CA ALA A 238 8.18 7.17 32.35
C ALA A 238 6.90 7.84 31.83
N GLU A 239 6.81 8.05 30.52
CA GLU A 239 5.63 8.61 29.83
C GLU A 239 4.39 7.72 30.03
N TYR A 240 4.54 6.39 29.99
CA TYR A 240 3.45 5.44 30.18
C TYR A 240 2.90 5.49 31.60
N LEU A 241 3.80 5.54 32.59
CA LEU A 241 3.43 5.68 34.00
C LEU A 241 2.72 7.01 34.27
N LYS A 242 3.19 8.10 33.65
CA LYS A 242 2.60 9.43 33.79
C LYS A 242 1.20 9.52 33.20
N GLU A 243 0.97 8.86 32.08
CA GLU A 243 -0.30 8.88 31.35
C GLU A 243 -1.26 7.75 31.76
N GLY A 244 -0.84 6.84 32.65
CA GLY A 244 -1.66 5.70 33.09
C GLY A 244 -1.89 4.67 31.98
N LEU A 245 -0.96 4.57 31.03
CA LEU A 245 -1.05 3.65 29.89
C LEU A 245 -0.47 2.27 30.23
N THR A 246 -1.07 1.23 29.69
CA THR A 246 -0.56 -0.14 29.79
C THR A 246 0.75 -0.30 29.01
N TRP A 247 1.74 -0.93 29.62
CA TRP A 247 3.00 -1.32 28.99
C TRP A 247 3.09 -2.85 28.87
N PRO A 248 3.53 -3.39 27.71
CA PRO A 248 3.73 -2.69 26.44
C PRO A 248 2.38 -2.31 25.79
N ARG A 249 2.38 -1.37 24.83
CA ARG A 249 1.17 -1.17 24.00
C ARG A 249 0.93 -2.39 23.15
N ARG A 250 -0.34 -2.76 23.08
CA ARG A 250 -0.82 -3.86 22.25
C ARG A 250 -1.97 -3.41 21.37
N MET A 251 -2.00 -3.93 20.15
CA MET A 251 -3.12 -3.83 19.23
C MET A 251 -4.30 -4.63 19.78
N ALA A 252 -5.52 -4.15 19.54
CA ALA A 252 -6.71 -4.92 19.86
C ALA A 252 -6.84 -6.13 18.91
N GLY A 253 -7.62 -7.15 19.32
CA GLY A 253 -7.89 -8.32 18.49
C GLY A 253 -8.63 -8.00 17.19
N GLU A 254 -9.31 -6.85 17.13
CA GLU A 254 -9.91 -6.31 15.92
C GLU A 254 -9.31 -4.92 15.68
N SER A 255 -8.54 -4.78 14.62
CA SER A 255 -7.80 -3.57 14.28
C SER A 255 -7.39 -3.57 12.81
N PHE A 256 -7.41 -2.40 12.20
CA PHE A 256 -7.00 -2.22 10.81
C PHE A 256 -6.22 -0.92 10.67
N GLY A 257 -5.04 -0.98 10.03
CA GLY A 257 -4.19 0.16 9.77
C GLY A 257 -3.62 0.12 8.36
N SER A 258 -4.09 1.01 7.48
CA SER A 258 -3.55 1.16 6.13
C SER A 258 -2.28 2.02 6.14
N TYR A 259 -1.18 1.52 5.54
CA TYR A 259 0.12 2.20 5.60
C TYR A 259 0.22 3.42 4.68
N ALA A 260 -0.47 3.42 3.53
CA ALA A 260 -0.36 4.51 2.54
C ALA A 260 -1.00 5.83 2.98
N VAL A 261 -1.91 5.83 3.96
CA VAL A 261 -2.63 7.05 4.37
C VAL A 261 -1.67 8.11 4.97
N PHE A 262 -0.47 7.71 5.39
CA PHE A 262 0.51 8.57 6.05
C PHE A 262 1.72 8.93 5.18
N LEU A 263 1.79 8.41 3.96
CA LEU A 263 2.94 8.56 3.07
C LEU A 263 2.68 9.57 1.95
N LYS A 264 3.75 10.06 1.35
CA LYS A 264 3.64 10.88 0.13
C LYS A 264 3.05 10.02 -1.01
N PRO A 265 2.36 10.61 -2.00
CA PRO A 265 1.70 9.85 -3.06
C PRO A 265 2.63 8.89 -3.83
N ASP A 266 3.88 9.29 -4.06
CA ASP A 266 4.92 8.48 -4.73
C ASP A 266 5.47 7.33 -3.88
N GLN A 267 5.10 7.29 -2.59
CA GLN A 267 5.49 6.26 -1.62
C GLN A 267 4.28 5.43 -1.15
N ALA A 268 3.08 5.75 -1.63
CA ALA A 268 1.87 5.04 -1.23
C ALA A 268 1.89 3.60 -1.77
N GLY A 269 1.73 2.64 -0.87
CA GLY A 269 1.53 1.22 -1.17
C GLY A 269 0.18 0.72 -0.67
N ALA A 270 -0.36 -0.33 -1.27
CA ALA A 270 -1.63 -0.94 -0.85
C ALA A 270 -1.49 -1.90 0.35
N SER A 271 -0.40 -1.81 1.10
CA SER A 271 -0.19 -2.66 2.28
C SER A 271 -0.98 -2.15 3.48
N ALA A 272 -1.45 -3.07 4.30
CA ALA A 272 -2.07 -2.79 5.59
C ALA A 272 -1.57 -3.74 6.68
N LEU A 273 -1.72 -3.30 7.93
CA LEU A 273 -1.64 -4.15 9.11
C LEU A 273 -3.07 -4.47 9.54
N LEU A 274 -3.35 -5.75 9.74
CA LEU A 274 -4.66 -6.24 10.11
C LEU A 274 -4.55 -7.15 11.33
N SER A 275 -5.52 -7.03 12.23
CA SER A 275 -5.83 -8.02 13.26
C SER A 275 -7.34 -8.18 13.27
N GLY A 276 -7.83 -9.41 13.24
CA GLY A 276 -9.27 -9.63 13.26
C GLY A 276 -9.70 -11.02 13.69
N THR A 277 -10.95 -11.10 14.11
CA THR A 277 -11.60 -12.34 14.54
C THR A 277 -11.97 -13.18 13.32
N ILE A 278 -11.53 -14.44 13.30
CA ILE A 278 -11.85 -15.40 12.24
C ILE A 278 -13.33 -15.78 12.34
N LEU A 279 -14.09 -15.49 11.29
CA LEU A 279 -15.52 -15.80 11.18
C LEU A 279 -15.76 -17.13 10.47
N ALA A 280 -14.99 -17.39 9.42
CA ALA A 280 -15.04 -18.62 8.65
C ALA A 280 -13.67 -18.88 8.00
N ALA A 281 -13.36 -20.13 7.72
CA ALA A 281 -12.17 -20.49 6.97
C ALA A 281 -12.42 -21.74 6.13
N GLU A 282 -11.93 -21.74 4.90
CA GLU A 282 -12.07 -22.86 3.99
C GLU A 282 -10.86 -23.00 3.06
N ARG A 283 -10.59 -24.24 2.66
CA ARG A 283 -9.54 -24.55 1.69
C ARG A 283 -10.14 -24.71 0.32
N ARG A 284 -9.53 -24.07 -0.68
CA ARG A 284 -9.89 -24.21 -2.08
C ARG A 284 -8.67 -24.62 -2.90
N THR A 285 -8.92 -25.29 -4.02
CA THR A 285 -7.88 -25.64 -5.00
C THR A 285 -8.13 -24.85 -6.27
N VAL A 286 -7.12 -24.12 -6.74
CA VAL A 286 -7.18 -23.39 -8.01
C VAL A 286 -7.13 -24.39 -9.14
N ILE A 287 -8.16 -24.43 -9.99
CA ILE A 287 -8.24 -25.46 -11.05
C ILE A 287 -7.12 -25.27 -12.05
N LYS A 288 -6.77 -24.02 -12.37
CA LYS A 288 -5.73 -23.71 -13.36
C LYS A 288 -4.33 -24.20 -12.99
N THR A 289 -3.96 -24.12 -11.72
CA THR A 289 -2.58 -24.39 -11.25
C THR A 289 -2.49 -25.63 -10.37
N GLY A 290 -3.62 -26.13 -9.85
CA GLY A 290 -3.68 -27.20 -8.85
C GLY A 290 -3.22 -26.77 -7.46
N GLN A 291 -2.88 -25.50 -7.24
CA GLN A 291 -2.39 -25.00 -5.96
C GLN A 291 -3.53 -24.80 -4.98
N GLU A 292 -3.25 -25.03 -3.70
CA GLU A 292 -4.20 -24.77 -2.63
C GLU A 292 -4.09 -23.34 -2.11
N ILE A 293 -5.25 -22.79 -1.76
CA ILE A 293 -5.38 -21.52 -1.06
C ILE A 293 -6.27 -21.72 0.16
N LEU A 294 -6.03 -20.89 1.17
CA LEU A 294 -6.87 -20.81 2.36
C LEU A 294 -7.57 -19.45 2.36
N VAL A 295 -8.90 -19.50 2.31
CA VAL A 295 -9.77 -18.32 2.28
C VAL A 295 -10.38 -18.16 3.66
N VAL A 296 -10.20 -17.00 4.27
CA VAL A 296 -10.59 -16.73 5.66
C VAL A 296 -11.44 -15.46 5.71
N GLU A 297 -12.66 -15.54 6.20
CA GLU A 297 -13.45 -14.35 6.50
C GLU A 297 -13.07 -13.83 7.87
N VAL A 298 -12.70 -12.55 7.95
CA VAL A 298 -12.16 -11.92 9.15
C VAL A 298 -12.92 -10.65 9.47
N ARG A 299 -13.41 -10.53 10.71
CA ARG A 299 -13.94 -9.28 11.25
C ARG A 299 -12.82 -8.40 11.76
N THR A 300 -12.76 -7.17 11.28
CA THR A 300 -11.79 -6.16 11.72
C THR A 300 -12.50 -4.97 12.38
N ALA A 301 -11.73 -4.02 12.90
CA ALA A 301 -12.28 -2.74 13.33
C ALA A 301 -12.78 -1.95 12.10
N GLY A 302 -14.10 -1.98 11.89
CA GLY A 302 -14.79 -1.16 10.89
C GLY A 302 -15.40 -1.95 9.74
N PHE A 303 -14.90 -3.14 9.38
CA PHE A 303 -15.49 -3.95 8.32
C PHE A 303 -15.04 -5.41 8.38
N ASP A 304 -15.83 -6.29 7.76
CA ASP A 304 -15.43 -7.67 7.51
C ASP A 304 -14.63 -7.72 6.19
N VAL A 305 -13.65 -8.61 6.10
CA VAL A 305 -12.78 -8.75 4.92
C VAL A 305 -12.41 -10.21 4.67
N THR A 306 -12.39 -10.59 3.40
CA THR A 306 -11.85 -11.87 2.95
C THR A 306 -10.32 -11.79 2.91
N VAL A 307 -9.65 -12.69 3.63
CA VAL A 307 -8.19 -12.84 3.63
C VAL A 307 -7.81 -14.11 2.86
N CYS A 308 -6.96 -14.01 1.85
CA CYS A 308 -6.42 -15.15 1.12
C CYS A 308 -4.98 -15.42 1.54
N LEU A 309 -4.69 -16.68 1.88
CA LEU A 309 -3.40 -17.16 2.34
C LEU A 309 -2.89 -18.30 1.46
N GLU A 310 -1.56 -18.41 1.35
CA GLU A 310 -0.91 -19.51 0.65
C GLU A 310 -1.22 -20.85 1.34
N GLY A 311 -1.83 -21.78 0.62
CA GLY A 311 -2.26 -23.06 1.20
C GLY A 311 -1.10 -23.95 1.68
N ALA A 312 0.08 -23.83 1.07
CA ALA A 312 1.27 -24.59 1.44
C ALA A 312 1.92 -24.07 2.74
N ALA A 313 1.91 -22.75 2.96
CA ALA A 313 2.38 -22.12 4.19
C ALA A 313 1.40 -22.33 5.36
N HIS A 314 0.11 -22.45 5.06
CA HIS A 314 -0.95 -22.60 6.06
C HIS A 314 -1.68 -23.93 5.92
N LYS A 315 -1.14 -24.99 6.53
CA LYS A 315 -1.66 -26.37 6.41
C LYS A 315 -2.94 -26.62 7.21
N GLU A 316 -3.06 -25.98 8.36
CA GLU A 316 -4.21 -26.16 9.26
C GLU A 316 -5.30 -25.15 8.95
N ILE A 317 -6.56 -25.54 9.15
CA ILE A 317 -7.69 -24.61 9.03
C ILE A 317 -7.72 -23.73 10.28
N PRO A 318 -7.67 -22.39 10.13
CA PRO A 318 -7.75 -21.46 11.25
C PRO A 318 -9.03 -21.69 12.06
N PRO A 319 -8.96 -21.68 13.41
CA PRO A 319 -10.13 -21.86 14.24
C PRO A 319 -11.03 -20.62 14.20
N VAL A 320 -12.33 -20.83 14.00
CA VAL A 320 -13.34 -19.77 14.14
C VAL A 320 -13.33 -19.22 15.57
N GLY A 321 -13.36 -17.90 15.70
CA GLY A 321 -13.18 -17.18 16.97
C GLY A 321 -11.72 -16.95 17.37
N GLY A 322 -10.76 -17.54 16.65
CA GLY A 322 -9.35 -17.18 16.73
C GLY A 322 -9.06 -15.81 16.14
N ILE A 323 -7.80 -15.37 16.20
CA ILE A 323 -7.34 -14.10 15.62
C ILE A 323 -6.38 -14.39 14.47
N LEU A 324 -6.63 -13.78 13.31
CA LEU A 324 -5.66 -13.65 12.22
C LEU A 324 -5.02 -12.26 12.32
N SER A 325 -3.70 -12.19 12.38
CA SER A 325 -2.98 -10.91 12.45
C SER A 325 -1.69 -10.90 11.65
N GLY A 326 -1.44 -9.79 10.96
CA GLY A 326 -0.19 -9.55 10.25
C GLY A 326 -0.32 -8.55 9.10
N SER A 327 0.69 -8.56 8.24
CA SER A 327 0.75 -7.70 7.05
C SER A 327 0.00 -8.33 5.88
N VAL A 328 -0.76 -7.50 5.19
CA VAL A 328 -1.57 -7.87 4.04
C VAL A 328 -1.40 -6.86 2.91
N LEU A 329 -1.60 -7.28 1.66
CA LEU A 329 -1.83 -6.39 0.52
C LEU A 329 -3.33 -6.31 0.25
N MET A 330 -3.86 -5.09 0.14
CA MET A 330 -5.29 -4.87 -0.08
C MET A 330 -5.58 -4.71 -1.57
N VAL A 331 -6.55 -5.45 -2.08
CA VAL A 331 -7.05 -5.35 -3.45
C VAL A 331 -8.57 -5.15 -3.41
N ALA A 332 -9.07 -4.27 -4.26
CA ALA A 332 -10.50 -4.00 -4.38
C ALA A 332 -10.98 -4.15 -5.83
N SER A 333 -12.21 -4.65 -6.01
CA SER A 333 -12.91 -4.60 -7.29
C SER A 333 -14.18 -3.79 -7.12
N LEU A 334 -14.30 -2.70 -7.88
CA LEU A 334 -15.52 -1.90 -7.91
C LEU A 334 -16.62 -2.63 -8.70
N ASP A 335 -17.81 -2.69 -8.12
CA ASP A 335 -18.99 -3.26 -8.76
C ASP A 335 -19.48 -2.33 -9.87
N ASN A 336 -19.79 -2.91 -11.03
CA ASN A 336 -20.42 -2.23 -12.17
C ASN A 336 -19.67 -0.98 -12.67
N TRP A 337 -18.39 -0.79 -12.33
CA TRP A 337 -17.57 0.27 -12.91
C TRP A 337 -17.15 -0.15 -14.32
N GLN A 338 -17.79 0.46 -15.32
CA GLN A 338 -17.37 0.41 -16.72
C GLN A 338 -16.99 1.83 -17.15
N VAL A 339 -15.90 1.94 -17.92
CA VAL A 339 -15.55 3.20 -18.58
C VAL A 339 -16.73 3.63 -19.43
N ARG A 340 -17.27 4.83 -19.16
CA ARG A 340 -18.19 5.46 -20.11
C ARG A 340 -17.42 5.70 -21.39
N ALA A 341 -17.75 4.98 -22.46
CA ALA A 341 -17.21 5.25 -23.79
C ALA A 341 -17.48 6.72 -24.14
N GLY A 342 -16.44 7.57 -24.09
CA GLY A 342 -16.50 8.94 -24.62
C GLY A 342 -16.02 10.10 -23.75
N GLY A 343 -15.03 9.96 -22.86
CA GLY A 343 -14.49 11.14 -22.16
C GLY A 343 -13.04 10.99 -21.75
N GLY A 344 -12.15 11.74 -22.40
CA GLY A 344 -10.77 11.92 -21.94
C GLY A 344 -9.73 11.66 -23.02
N GLN A 345 -9.58 12.61 -23.94
CA GLN A 345 -8.37 12.73 -24.75
C GLN A 345 -7.25 13.08 -23.77
N GLY A 346 -6.31 12.15 -23.54
CA GLY A 346 -5.13 12.41 -22.73
C GLY A 346 -4.35 13.62 -23.26
N PRO A 347 -3.54 14.28 -22.42
CA PRO A 347 -2.75 15.41 -22.88
C PRO A 347 -1.84 14.97 -24.03
N ALA A 348 -1.98 15.66 -25.16
CA ALA A 348 -1.04 15.54 -26.26
C ALA A 348 0.30 16.14 -25.84
N ASP A 349 1.33 15.31 -25.96
CA ASP A 349 2.79 15.57 -25.94
C ASP A 349 3.46 16.14 -24.67
#